data_AF-A0AAT9WJ64-F1
#
_entry.id   AF-A0AAT9WJ64-F1
#
_cell.length_a   1.000
_cell.length_b   1.000
_cell.length_c   1.000
_cell.angle_alpha   90.00
_cell.angle_beta   90.00
_cell.angle_gamma   90.00
#
_symmetry.space_group_name_H-M   'P 1'
#
loop_
_entity.id
_entity.type
_entity.pdbx_description
1 polymer ?
#
loop_
_entity_poly.entity_id
_entity_poly.type
_entity_poly.pdbx_seq_one_letter_code
_entity_poly.pdbx_strand_id
1 'polypeptide(L)'
;MKFGYSTSLLAAALMVAFAAHAGPVKEDKDSLYKPTGKSWGELDIASMSHKERAATLKAQRSANLTYQGGPVMVAPTKIYYIWYGSQWDAASKNTLTNLGNSIGGSPYFNINTTYYNGAGTHVVNSVSLAGSIINTGTLGTQLSDANIQSIVSSAITSGALPSDTNAIYFVLTDKTVTATSGFCTQYCGWHDHATIGGKDIKYSFVGNPETQCPAGCGVNNPTLNGTPGADAMASILAHELEEAVTDPDLNAWYSLSNGMENGDKCAWNFGTVSTAANGAKYNQTMGSMKYLIQQNWTLLPTQACAQHYP
;
A
#
# COMPACT_ATOMS: atom_id res chain seq x y z
N MET A 1 48.37 -38.73 47.18
CA MET A 1 47.83 -38.62 45.81
C MET A 1 46.33 -38.48 45.94
N LYS A 2 45.80 -37.27 46.20
CA LYS A 2 45.37 -36.20 45.28
C LYS A 2 44.10 -36.53 44.48
N PHE A 3 42.99 -35.97 44.97
CA PHE A 3 41.72 -35.70 44.32
C PHE A 3 41.89 -34.87 43.03
N GLY A 4 40.94 -35.02 42.10
CA GLY A 4 40.74 -34.10 40.98
C GLY A 4 39.36 -34.29 40.33
N TYR A 5 38.40 -33.46 40.76
CA TYR A 5 37.12 -33.23 40.09
C TYR A 5 37.32 -32.38 38.81
N SER A 6 36.42 -32.53 37.83
CA SER A 6 35.84 -31.50 36.95
C SER A 6 35.49 -32.07 35.57
N THR A 7 34.46 -31.69 34.83
CA THR A 7 33.25 -30.87 35.01
C THR A 7 32.45 -31.08 33.73
N SER A 8 31.14 -31.29 33.86
CA SER A 8 30.20 -31.26 32.75
C SER A 8 30.14 -29.84 32.16
N LEU A 9 30.27 -29.71 30.84
CA LEU A 9 29.96 -28.47 30.11
C LEU A 9 28.76 -28.74 29.20
N LEU A 10 27.56 -28.51 29.75
CA LEU A 10 26.35 -28.28 28.96
C LEU A 10 26.47 -26.86 28.37
N ALA A 11 26.64 -26.76 27.06
CA ALA A 11 26.54 -25.48 26.36
C ALA A 11 25.06 -25.08 26.27
N ALA A 12 24.59 -24.28 27.24
CA ALA A 12 23.32 -23.58 27.13
C ALA A 12 23.49 -22.41 26.16
N ALA A 13 23.04 -22.59 24.92
CA ALA A 13 22.91 -21.49 23.96
C ALA A 13 21.76 -20.59 24.42
N LEU A 14 22.12 -19.42 24.96
CA LEU A 14 21.18 -18.36 25.32
C LEU A 14 20.66 -17.72 24.02
N MET A 15 19.57 -18.24 23.47
CA MET A 15 18.82 -17.53 22.43
C MET A 15 18.10 -16.35 23.07
N VAL A 16 18.67 -15.15 22.94
CA VAL A 16 17.95 -13.90 23.22
C VAL A 16 16.97 -13.71 22.07
N ALA A 17 15.75 -14.21 22.26
CA ALA A 17 14.64 -13.86 21.39
C ALA A 17 14.32 -12.37 21.62
N PHE A 18 14.67 -11.52 20.66
CA PHE A 18 14.03 -10.22 20.52
C PHE A 18 12.59 -10.48 20.06
N ALA A 19 11.71 -10.76 21.02
CA ALA A 19 10.28 -10.59 20.81
C ALA A 19 10.05 -9.09 20.60
N ALA A 20 9.89 -8.68 19.35
CA ALA A 20 9.19 -7.43 19.03
C ALA A 20 7.79 -7.59 19.60
N HIS A 21 7.61 -7.12 20.83
CA HIS A 21 6.31 -7.00 21.45
C HIS A 21 5.59 -5.88 20.71
N ALA A 22 4.78 -6.24 19.71
CA ALA A 22 3.64 -5.42 19.36
C ALA A 22 2.88 -5.20 20.67
N GLY A 23 2.94 -3.98 21.21
CA GLY A 23 2.27 -3.66 22.46
C GLY A 23 0.78 -3.93 22.32
N PRO A 24 0.07 -4.30 23.41
CA PRO A 24 -1.37 -4.41 23.36
C PRO A 24 -1.96 -3.08 22.88
N VAL A 25 -2.86 -3.17 21.90
CA VAL A 25 -3.66 -2.06 21.36
C VAL A 25 -4.21 -1.25 22.53
N LYS A 26 -3.98 0.07 22.54
CA LYS A 26 -4.79 0.96 23.38
C LYS A 26 -6.18 0.99 22.74
N GLU A 27 -7.06 0.11 23.18
CA GLU A 27 -8.48 0.25 22.95
C GLU A 27 -8.94 1.54 23.63
N ASP A 28 -8.94 2.64 22.88
CA ASP A 28 -9.74 3.78 23.26
C ASP A 28 -11.21 3.35 23.19
N LYS A 29 -11.93 3.57 24.27
CA LYS A 29 -13.30 3.07 24.49
C LYS A 29 -14.31 3.75 23.56
N ASP A 30 -13.84 4.74 22.80
CA ASP A 30 -14.61 5.55 21.86
C ASP A 30 -14.27 5.26 20.37
N SER A 31 -13.36 4.31 20.07
CA SER A 31 -13.01 3.96 18.68
C SER A 31 -13.88 2.83 18.12
N LEU A 32 -14.54 3.08 16.99
CA LEU A 32 -15.47 2.15 16.31
C LEU A 32 -14.99 1.68 14.92
N TYR A 33 -13.81 2.08 14.46
CA TYR A 33 -13.32 1.85 13.10
C TYR A 33 -11.86 1.37 13.08
N LYS A 34 -11.55 0.39 12.23
CA LYS A 34 -10.17 0.02 11.84
C LYS A 34 -10.03 0.10 10.31
N PRO A 35 -8.86 0.47 9.77
CA PRO A 35 -8.64 0.45 8.33
C PRO A 35 -8.74 -0.97 7.78
N THR A 36 -9.07 -1.07 6.49
CA THR A 36 -9.14 -2.35 5.77
C THR A 36 -8.11 -2.44 4.65
N GLY A 37 -7.35 -1.37 4.42
CA GLY A 37 -6.55 -1.16 3.22
C GLY A 37 -7.36 -1.01 1.93
N LYS A 38 -8.70 -1.09 1.96
CA LYS A 38 -9.57 -0.99 0.77
C LYS A 38 -10.21 0.39 0.59
N SER A 39 -9.64 1.42 1.19
CA SER A 39 -10.19 2.77 1.21
C SER A 39 -11.46 3.01 2.02
N TRP A 40 -11.71 2.18 3.03
CA TRP A 40 -12.71 2.43 4.07
C TRP A 40 -12.34 1.76 5.39
N GLY A 41 -12.82 2.33 6.51
CA GLY A 41 -12.80 1.66 7.79
C GLY A 41 -13.93 0.64 7.93
N GLU A 42 -13.62 -0.56 8.40
CA GLU A 42 -14.64 -1.55 8.79
C GLU A 42 -15.08 -1.29 10.24
N LEU A 43 -16.39 -1.13 10.42
CA LEU A 43 -17.05 -1.13 11.73
C LEU A 43 -17.35 -2.58 12.13
N ASP A 44 -17.31 -2.88 13.43
CA ASP A 44 -18.00 -4.05 14.01
C ASP A 44 -19.52 -3.72 14.12
N ILE A 45 -20.28 -3.94 13.04
CA ILE A 45 -21.68 -3.48 12.92
C ILE A 45 -22.69 -4.58 13.27
N ALA A 46 -23.18 -4.57 14.51
CA ALA A 46 -24.49 -5.15 14.85
C ALA A 46 -25.55 -4.10 15.25
N SER A 47 -25.29 -2.77 15.17
CA SER A 47 -26.10 -1.80 15.94
C SER A 47 -26.52 -0.46 15.30
N MET A 48 -26.37 -0.18 13.99
CA MET A 48 -26.68 1.17 13.44
C MET A 48 -27.57 1.24 12.19
N SER A 49 -28.40 2.30 12.09
CA SER A 49 -29.37 2.55 11.01
C SER A 49 -28.80 3.32 9.81
N HIS A 50 -29.47 3.25 8.65
CA HIS A 50 -29.03 3.87 7.39
C HIS A 50 -28.89 5.40 7.43
N LYS A 51 -29.69 6.10 8.24
CA LYS A 51 -29.68 7.57 8.32
C LYS A 51 -28.47 8.10 9.10
N GLU A 52 -27.99 7.31 10.06
CA GLU A 52 -26.77 7.59 10.83
C GLU A 52 -25.51 7.40 9.97
N ARG A 53 -25.54 6.45 9.01
CA ARG A 53 -24.45 6.22 8.05
C ARG A 53 -24.23 7.42 7.11
N ALA A 54 -25.30 8.01 6.58
CA ALA A 54 -25.21 9.11 5.61
C ALA A 54 -24.78 10.46 6.22
N ALA A 55 -25.14 10.74 7.47
CA ALA A 55 -24.73 11.96 8.18
C ALA A 55 -23.25 11.92 8.60
N THR A 56 -22.74 10.72 8.93
CA THR A 56 -21.34 10.49 9.31
C THR A 56 -20.39 10.72 8.13
N LEU A 57 -20.73 10.23 6.93
CA LEU A 57 -19.93 10.40 5.70
C LEU A 57 -19.64 11.86 5.30
N LYS A 58 -20.50 12.82 5.69
CA LYS A 58 -20.32 14.25 5.37
C LYS A 58 -19.46 14.99 6.40
N ALA A 59 -19.42 14.54 7.65
CA ALA A 59 -18.54 15.08 8.69
C ALA A 59 -17.11 14.48 8.66
N GLN A 60 -16.90 13.41 7.90
CA GLN A 60 -15.72 12.53 7.95
C GLN A 60 -14.49 12.96 7.13
N ARG A 61 -14.60 13.93 6.20
CA ARG A 61 -13.44 14.39 5.40
C ARG A 61 -12.48 15.34 6.13
N SER A 62 -12.84 15.83 7.33
CA SER A 62 -12.05 16.79 8.11
C SER A 62 -11.39 16.19 9.36
N ALA A 63 -11.54 14.89 9.61
CA ALA A 63 -10.91 14.25 10.76
C ALA A 63 -9.41 14.04 10.51
N ASN A 64 -8.58 14.48 11.45
CA ASN A 64 -7.13 14.28 11.39
C ASN A 64 -6.76 12.80 11.58
N LEU A 65 -5.68 12.38 10.93
CA LEU A 65 -5.03 11.12 11.24
C LEU A 65 -4.34 11.20 12.60
N THR A 66 -4.41 10.11 13.36
CA THR A 66 -3.70 9.95 14.61
C THR A 66 -2.92 8.64 14.59
N TYR A 67 -1.83 8.60 15.35
CA TYR A 67 -1.00 7.41 15.49
C TYR A 67 -1.57 6.46 16.55
N GLN A 68 -1.82 5.21 16.17
CA GLN A 68 -2.45 4.18 17.01
C GLN A 68 -1.46 3.21 17.66
N GLY A 69 -0.16 3.37 17.39
CA GLY A 69 0.89 2.59 18.04
C GLY A 69 1.44 1.41 17.24
N GLY A 70 0.86 1.13 16.07
CA GLY A 70 1.35 0.12 15.12
C GLY A 70 2.71 0.43 14.49
N PRO A 71 3.35 -0.55 13.82
CA PRO A 71 4.61 -0.32 13.11
C PRO A 71 4.42 0.62 11.92
N VAL A 72 5.51 1.28 11.52
CA VAL A 72 5.59 2.12 10.32
C VAL A 72 6.85 1.71 9.56
N MET A 73 6.81 1.70 8.23
CA MET A 73 7.98 1.34 7.41
C MET A 73 9.02 2.48 7.39
N VAL A 74 9.93 2.47 8.36
CA VAL A 74 10.92 3.55 8.58
C VAL A 74 12.29 3.32 7.93
N ALA A 75 12.52 2.16 7.35
CA ALA A 75 13.74 1.84 6.59
C ALA A 75 13.48 1.95 5.07
N PRO A 76 14.50 2.12 4.21
CA PRO A 76 14.34 2.17 2.76
C PRO A 76 13.45 1.04 2.21
N THR A 77 12.28 1.40 1.68
CA THR A 77 11.25 0.45 1.27
C THR A 77 11.60 -0.15 -0.09
N LYS A 78 11.53 -1.48 -0.19
CA LYS A 78 11.58 -2.14 -1.49
C LYS A 78 10.17 -2.44 -1.98
N ILE A 79 9.96 -2.38 -3.28
CA ILE A 79 8.75 -2.91 -3.90
C ILE A 79 9.11 -4.02 -4.86
N TYR A 80 8.26 -5.04 -4.92
CA TYR A 80 8.36 -6.12 -5.90
C TYR A 80 7.07 -6.20 -6.70
N TYR A 81 7.17 -6.32 -8.02
CA TYR A 81 6.01 -6.45 -8.88
C TYR A 81 5.78 -7.90 -9.30
N ILE A 82 4.55 -8.36 -9.15
CA ILE A 82 4.07 -9.62 -9.70
C ILE A 82 3.10 -9.26 -10.82
N TRP A 83 3.57 -9.32 -12.06
CA TRP A 83 2.76 -9.07 -13.25
C TRP A 83 1.82 -10.26 -13.47
N TYR A 84 0.60 -10.14 -12.97
CA TYR A 84 -0.40 -11.20 -13.04
C TYR A 84 -1.29 -11.06 -14.27
N GLY A 85 -1.44 -12.14 -15.01
CA GLY A 85 -2.21 -12.20 -16.26
C GLY A 85 -1.34 -12.37 -17.51
N SER A 86 -2.00 -12.66 -18.63
CA SER A 86 -1.35 -13.04 -19.90
C SER A 86 -1.33 -11.92 -20.95
N GLN A 87 -2.05 -10.82 -20.72
CA GLN A 87 -2.27 -9.73 -21.67
C GLN A 87 -1.59 -8.43 -21.27
N TRP A 88 -0.39 -8.53 -20.70
CA TRP A 88 0.46 -7.37 -20.45
C TRP A 88 1.21 -6.95 -21.71
N ASP A 89 0.98 -5.73 -22.17
CA ASP A 89 1.82 -5.09 -23.18
C ASP A 89 3.08 -4.45 -22.55
N ALA A 90 4.10 -4.24 -23.38
CA ALA A 90 5.39 -3.71 -22.93
C ALA A 90 5.31 -2.25 -22.47
N ALA A 91 4.42 -1.43 -23.07
CA ALA A 91 4.29 -0.02 -22.71
C ALA A 91 3.67 0.11 -21.31
N SER A 92 2.61 -0.64 -21.02
CA SER A 92 1.96 -0.65 -19.70
C SER A 92 2.91 -1.09 -18.59
N LYS A 93 3.70 -2.16 -18.84
CA LYS A 93 4.77 -2.58 -17.92
C LYS A 93 5.82 -1.49 -17.72
N ASN A 94 6.23 -0.82 -18.79
CA ASN A 94 7.20 0.27 -18.73
C ASN A 94 6.66 1.47 -17.91
N THR A 95 5.39 1.84 -18.07
CA THR A 95 4.74 2.93 -17.31
C THR A 95 4.85 2.71 -15.81
N LEU A 96 4.48 1.51 -15.34
CA LEU A 96 4.50 1.16 -13.92
C LEU A 96 5.92 0.86 -13.41
N THR A 97 6.78 0.26 -14.24
CA THR A 97 8.20 0.04 -13.89
C THR A 97 8.94 1.37 -13.72
N ASN A 98 8.68 2.36 -14.56
CA ASN A 98 9.28 3.68 -14.44
C ASN A 98 8.86 4.35 -13.13
N LEU A 99 7.58 4.26 -12.76
CA LEU A 99 7.07 4.76 -11.48
C LEU A 99 7.79 4.10 -10.31
N GLY A 100 7.84 2.76 -10.28
CA GLY A 100 8.50 2.02 -9.20
C GLY A 100 9.99 2.33 -9.03
N ASN A 101 10.67 2.73 -10.12
CA ASN A 101 12.08 3.14 -10.09
C ASN A 101 12.29 4.61 -9.71
N SER A 102 11.24 5.45 -9.72
CA SER A 102 11.39 6.92 -9.63
C SER A 102 10.50 7.59 -8.60
N ILE A 103 9.56 6.87 -7.98
CA ILE A 103 8.72 7.41 -6.91
C ILE A 103 9.54 7.69 -5.64
N GLY A 104 10.53 6.85 -5.32
CA GLY A 104 11.45 7.07 -4.22
C GLY A 104 12.38 8.25 -4.47
N GLY A 105 12.59 9.09 -3.46
CA GLY A 105 13.35 10.34 -3.58
C GLY A 105 12.56 11.47 -4.24
N SER A 106 11.33 11.24 -4.70
CA SER A 106 10.49 12.29 -5.28
C SER A 106 9.95 13.23 -4.19
N PRO A 107 9.65 14.50 -4.51
CA PRO A 107 8.92 15.38 -3.60
C PRO A 107 7.55 14.85 -3.21
N TYR A 108 6.90 14.07 -4.08
CA TYR A 108 5.61 13.43 -3.81
C TYR A 108 5.72 12.39 -2.67
N PHE A 109 6.58 11.37 -2.83
CA PHE A 109 6.75 10.35 -1.78
C PHE A 109 7.36 10.93 -0.49
N ASN A 110 8.05 12.08 -0.60
CA ASN A 110 8.55 12.80 0.58
C ASN A 110 7.44 13.21 1.55
N ILE A 111 6.17 13.28 1.12
CA ILE A 111 5.02 13.51 2.03
C ILE A 111 5.01 12.49 3.17
N ASN A 112 5.36 11.22 2.90
CA ASN A 112 5.39 10.18 3.94
C ASN A 112 6.43 10.45 5.02
N THR A 113 7.47 11.24 4.75
CA THR A 113 8.46 11.60 5.78
C THR A 113 7.86 12.40 6.93
N THR A 114 6.62 12.87 6.80
CA THR A 114 5.89 13.49 7.91
C THR A 114 5.34 12.47 8.92
N TYR A 115 5.23 11.18 8.55
CA TYR A 115 4.76 10.07 9.38
C TYR A 115 5.91 9.39 10.13
N TYR A 116 5.62 8.86 11.33
CA TYR A 116 6.63 8.30 12.23
C TYR A 116 6.09 7.14 13.08
N ASN A 117 6.97 6.27 13.56
CA ASN A 117 6.63 5.17 14.47
C ASN A 117 6.65 5.61 15.96
N GLY A 118 6.35 4.69 16.88
CA GLY A 118 6.31 4.98 18.33
C GLY A 118 7.65 5.40 18.96
N ALA A 119 8.77 5.22 18.25
CA ALA A 119 10.07 5.74 18.65
C ALA A 119 10.36 7.14 18.07
N GLY A 120 9.43 7.75 17.34
CA GLY A 120 9.62 9.02 16.64
C GLY A 120 10.53 8.92 15.41
N THR A 121 10.78 7.70 14.91
CA THR A 121 11.54 7.51 13.66
C THR A 121 10.60 7.68 12.48
N HIS A 122 10.98 8.54 11.54
CA HIS A 122 10.14 8.88 10.40
C HIS A 122 10.31 7.90 9.23
N VAL A 123 9.29 7.79 8.38
CA VAL A 123 9.44 7.18 7.05
C VAL A 123 10.55 7.90 6.30
N VAL A 124 11.41 7.15 5.61
CA VAL A 124 12.46 7.72 4.76
C VAL A 124 11.95 7.85 3.33
N ASN A 125 12.28 8.93 2.65
CA ASN A 125 11.97 9.11 1.23
C ASN A 125 12.89 8.27 0.34
N SER A 126 12.75 6.94 0.44
CA SER A 126 13.57 5.98 -0.27
C SER A 126 12.74 4.76 -0.59
N VAL A 127 12.33 4.66 -1.86
CA VAL A 127 11.63 3.51 -2.42
C VAL A 127 12.41 3.04 -3.65
N SER A 128 12.54 1.72 -3.81
CA SER A 128 13.14 1.15 -5.02
C SER A 128 12.39 -0.09 -5.47
N LEU A 129 12.10 -0.20 -6.77
CA LEU A 129 11.71 -1.45 -7.40
C LEU A 129 12.89 -2.42 -7.40
N ALA A 130 12.82 -3.40 -6.50
CA ALA A 130 13.92 -4.33 -6.24
C ALA A 130 13.87 -5.59 -7.11
N GLY A 131 12.74 -5.86 -7.76
CA GLY A 131 12.59 -6.99 -8.68
C GLY A 131 11.16 -7.15 -9.16
N SER A 132 10.97 -8.03 -10.15
CA SER A 132 9.64 -8.41 -10.59
C SER A 132 9.62 -9.82 -11.17
N ILE A 133 8.44 -10.42 -11.18
CA ILE A 133 8.19 -11.72 -11.83
C ILE A 133 6.93 -11.63 -12.70
N ILE A 134 6.77 -12.58 -13.60
CA ILE A 134 5.55 -12.76 -14.39
C ILE A 134 4.80 -13.98 -13.86
N ASN A 135 3.52 -13.82 -13.59
CA ASN A 135 2.58 -14.90 -13.34
C ASN A 135 1.50 -14.85 -14.42
N THR A 136 1.49 -15.81 -15.36
CA THR A 136 0.60 -15.77 -16.53
C THR A 136 -0.86 -16.17 -16.24
N GLY A 137 -1.30 -16.12 -14.98
CA GLY A 137 -2.67 -16.43 -14.60
C GLY A 137 -2.84 -17.79 -13.91
N THR A 138 -1.92 -18.19 -13.03
CA THR A 138 -1.90 -19.53 -12.41
C THR A 138 -3.17 -19.89 -11.61
N LEU A 139 -3.94 -18.88 -11.18
CA LEU A 139 -5.19 -19.03 -10.43
C LEU A 139 -6.41 -18.53 -11.23
N GLY A 140 -6.30 -18.44 -12.56
CA GLY A 140 -7.37 -17.95 -13.43
C GLY A 140 -7.50 -16.43 -13.44
N THR A 141 -8.62 -15.93 -13.96
CA THR A 141 -8.87 -14.49 -14.19
C THR A 141 -9.82 -13.86 -13.17
N GLN A 142 -10.32 -14.61 -12.21
CA GLN A 142 -11.18 -14.11 -11.13
C GLN A 142 -10.53 -14.44 -9.79
N LEU A 143 -9.90 -13.45 -9.18
CA LEU A 143 -9.11 -13.62 -7.97
C LEU A 143 -9.91 -13.27 -6.73
N SER A 144 -9.98 -14.18 -5.78
CA SER A 144 -10.32 -13.82 -4.40
C SER A 144 -9.11 -13.19 -3.69
N ASP A 145 -9.33 -12.51 -2.56
CA ASP A 145 -8.25 -11.97 -1.73
C ASP A 145 -7.28 -13.07 -1.29
N ALA A 146 -7.81 -14.26 -0.96
CA ALA A 146 -7.01 -15.44 -0.66
C ALA A 146 -6.15 -15.90 -1.85
N ASN A 147 -6.62 -15.73 -3.10
CA ASN A 147 -5.79 -16.01 -4.28
C ASN A 147 -4.66 -14.99 -4.41
N ILE A 148 -4.93 -13.71 -4.15
CA ILE A 148 -3.92 -12.63 -4.19
C ILE A 148 -2.83 -12.90 -3.15
N GLN A 149 -3.20 -13.22 -1.90
CA GLN A 149 -2.25 -13.63 -0.87
C GLN A 149 -1.46 -14.88 -1.30
N SER A 150 -2.12 -15.87 -1.91
CA SER A 150 -1.47 -17.10 -2.40
C SER A 150 -0.46 -16.85 -3.52
N ILE A 151 -0.72 -15.86 -4.39
CA ILE A 151 0.21 -15.45 -5.46
C ILE A 151 1.51 -14.91 -4.85
N VAL A 152 1.39 -14.04 -3.84
CA VAL A 152 2.54 -13.48 -3.11
C VAL A 152 3.29 -14.59 -2.37
N SER A 153 2.56 -15.43 -1.63
CA SER A 153 3.12 -16.57 -0.90
C SER A 153 3.89 -17.51 -1.83
N SER A 154 3.34 -17.84 -3.00
CA SER A 154 3.99 -18.70 -3.99
C SER A 154 5.24 -18.05 -4.58
N ALA A 155 5.21 -16.75 -4.87
CA ALA A 155 6.37 -16.02 -5.38
C ALA A 155 7.55 -16.06 -4.39
N ILE A 156 7.26 -15.91 -3.10
CA ILE A 156 8.28 -15.92 -2.04
C ILE A 156 8.76 -17.34 -1.74
N THR A 157 7.85 -18.29 -1.53
CA THR A 157 8.18 -19.66 -1.08
C THR A 157 8.85 -20.49 -2.18
N SER A 158 8.62 -20.20 -3.45
CA SER A 158 9.35 -20.79 -4.58
C SER A 158 10.76 -20.21 -4.77
N GLY A 159 11.09 -19.11 -4.10
CA GLY A 159 12.35 -18.38 -4.28
C GLY A 159 12.39 -17.47 -5.50
N ALA A 160 11.27 -17.27 -6.20
CA ALA A 160 11.19 -16.37 -7.35
C ALA A 160 11.32 -14.89 -6.94
N LEU A 161 10.85 -14.55 -5.73
CA LEU A 161 11.10 -13.28 -5.06
C LEU A 161 11.67 -13.54 -3.65
N PRO A 162 12.51 -12.64 -3.10
CA PRO A 162 13.07 -12.83 -1.77
C PRO A 162 11.99 -12.70 -0.69
N SER A 163 12.28 -13.24 0.49
CA SER A 163 11.47 -13.06 1.70
C SER A 163 11.97 -11.86 2.50
N ASP A 164 11.49 -10.67 2.13
CA ASP A 164 11.86 -9.36 2.69
C ASP A 164 10.68 -8.73 3.46
N THR A 165 10.87 -8.46 4.75
CA THR A 165 9.86 -7.87 5.65
C THR A 165 9.83 -6.34 5.58
N ASN A 166 10.80 -5.71 4.90
CA ASN A 166 10.82 -4.28 4.62
C ASN A 166 10.47 -3.99 3.15
N ALA A 167 9.59 -4.83 2.58
CA ALA A 167 9.13 -4.71 1.22
C ALA A 167 7.61 -4.84 1.11
N ILE A 168 7.07 -4.29 0.03
CA ILE A 168 5.67 -4.44 -0.37
C ILE A 168 5.63 -5.21 -1.70
N TYR A 169 4.87 -6.31 -1.74
CA TYR A 169 4.71 -7.14 -2.94
C TYR A 169 3.41 -6.75 -3.63
N PHE A 170 3.50 -6.10 -4.79
CA PHE A 170 2.34 -5.68 -5.57
C PHE A 170 1.95 -6.77 -6.56
N VAL A 171 0.72 -7.27 -6.44
CA VAL A 171 0.05 -8.05 -7.47
C VAL A 171 -0.64 -7.08 -8.42
N LEU A 172 -0.02 -6.86 -9.57
CA LEU A 172 -0.51 -5.97 -10.62
C LEU A 172 -1.21 -6.84 -11.66
N THR A 173 -2.52 -6.67 -11.85
CA THR A 173 -3.25 -7.49 -12.83
C THR A 173 -3.36 -6.82 -14.19
N ASP A 174 -3.36 -7.61 -15.27
CA ASP A 174 -3.76 -7.09 -16.58
C ASP A 174 -5.28 -6.81 -16.65
N LYS A 175 -5.73 -6.22 -17.78
CA LYS A 175 -7.12 -5.81 -17.99
C LYS A 175 -8.13 -6.95 -18.10
N THR A 176 -7.68 -8.20 -18.26
CA THR A 176 -8.55 -9.39 -18.38
C THR A 176 -8.80 -10.09 -17.04
N VAL A 177 -8.10 -9.67 -15.99
CA VAL A 177 -8.20 -10.26 -14.66
C VAL A 177 -8.96 -9.31 -13.74
N THR A 178 -9.85 -9.87 -12.91
CA THR A 178 -10.65 -9.13 -11.93
C THR A 178 -10.42 -9.69 -10.53
N ALA A 179 -10.73 -8.89 -9.49
CA ALA A 179 -10.81 -9.37 -8.11
C ALA A 179 -12.27 -9.38 -7.63
N THR A 180 -12.68 -10.50 -7.02
CA THR A 180 -14.08 -10.79 -6.73
C THR A 180 -14.62 -10.11 -5.48
N SER A 181 -13.75 -9.54 -4.65
CA SER A 181 -14.15 -8.89 -3.39
C SER A 181 -14.57 -7.43 -3.53
N GLY A 182 -14.57 -6.87 -4.75
CA GLY A 182 -15.06 -5.51 -4.99
C GLY A 182 -14.24 -4.65 -5.96
N PHE A 183 -13.31 -5.22 -6.74
CA PHE A 183 -12.63 -4.44 -7.77
C PHE A 183 -13.66 -3.80 -8.71
N CYS A 184 -13.41 -2.56 -9.10
CA CYS A 184 -14.28 -1.76 -9.97
C CYS A 184 -15.65 -1.36 -9.40
N THR A 185 -15.98 -1.75 -8.17
CA THR A 185 -17.28 -1.44 -7.54
C THR A 185 -17.14 -0.84 -6.15
N GLN A 186 -16.08 -1.20 -5.43
CA GLN A 186 -15.79 -0.74 -4.08
C GLN A 186 -14.39 -0.14 -4.01
N TYR A 187 -13.40 -0.76 -4.67
CA TYR A 187 -12.01 -0.31 -4.67
C TYR A 187 -11.35 -0.48 -6.05
N CYS A 188 -10.21 0.17 -6.23
CA CYS A 188 -9.35 0.04 -7.41
C CYS A 188 -8.02 -0.67 -7.09
N GLY A 189 -7.60 -0.61 -5.83
CA GLY A 189 -6.50 -1.33 -5.23
C GLY A 189 -6.76 -1.53 -3.75
N TRP A 190 -5.84 -2.20 -3.08
CA TRP A 190 -5.75 -2.25 -1.63
C TRP A 190 -4.39 -2.76 -1.17
N HIS A 191 -4.00 -2.50 0.08
CA HIS A 191 -2.90 -3.20 0.76
C HIS A 191 -3.37 -4.03 1.95
N ASP A 192 -2.56 -5.00 2.33
CA ASP A 192 -2.77 -5.86 3.49
C ASP A 192 -1.43 -6.50 3.90
N HIS A 193 -1.43 -7.28 4.97
CA HIS A 193 -0.29 -8.03 5.43
C HIS A 193 -0.66 -9.48 5.80
N ALA A 194 0.32 -10.37 5.72
CA ALA A 194 0.11 -11.77 6.07
C ALA A 194 1.38 -12.41 6.62
N THR A 195 1.20 -13.39 7.50
CA THR A 195 2.31 -14.26 7.90
C THR A 195 2.61 -15.27 6.78
N ILE A 196 3.71 -15.05 6.05
CA ILE A 196 4.18 -15.91 4.96
C ILE A 196 5.57 -16.44 5.32
N GLY A 197 5.72 -17.76 5.41
CA GLY A 197 7.01 -18.37 5.80
C GLY A 197 7.47 -17.96 7.20
N GLY A 198 6.53 -17.69 8.12
CA GLY A 198 6.82 -17.27 9.50
C GLY A 198 7.25 -15.81 9.65
N LYS A 199 7.12 -14.99 8.61
CA LYS A 199 7.43 -13.56 8.63
C LYS A 199 6.22 -12.74 8.26
N ASP A 200 6.13 -11.56 8.84
CA ASP A 200 5.13 -10.55 8.45
C ASP A 200 5.50 -9.90 7.11
N ILE A 201 4.67 -10.15 6.10
CA ILE A 201 4.87 -9.72 4.71
C ILE A 201 3.73 -8.79 4.31
N LYS A 202 4.09 -7.60 3.81
CA LYS A 202 3.15 -6.59 3.31
C LYS A 202 2.93 -6.78 1.82
N TYR A 203 1.71 -6.69 1.35
CA TYR A 203 1.38 -6.88 -0.05
C TYR A 203 0.22 -5.98 -0.47
N SER A 204 0.05 -5.82 -1.77
CA SER A 204 -1.00 -4.99 -2.33
C SER A 204 -1.54 -5.59 -3.61
N PHE A 205 -2.83 -5.36 -3.86
CA PHE A 205 -3.49 -5.59 -5.13
C PHE A 205 -3.69 -4.26 -5.85
N VAL A 206 -3.36 -4.21 -7.14
CA VAL A 206 -3.75 -3.11 -8.03
C VAL A 206 -4.31 -3.70 -9.31
N GLY A 207 -5.60 -3.47 -9.56
CA GLY A 207 -6.28 -3.98 -10.74
C GLY A 207 -6.18 -3.02 -11.92
N ASN A 208 -6.08 -3.55 -13.14
CA ASN A 208 -6.16 -2.72 -14.35
C ASN A 208 -7.61 -2.43 -14.73
N PRO A 209 -8.05 -1.15 -14.69
CA PRO A 209 -9.45 -0.81 -14.88
C PRO A 209 -9.87 -0.59 -16.34
N GLU A 210 -8.95 -0.65 -17.30
CA GLU A 210 -9.13 -0.19 -18.69
C GLU A 210 -10.43 -0.68 -19.35
N THR A 211 -10.75 -1.96 -19.18
CA THR A 211 -11.90 -2.60 -19.82
C THR A 211 -13.07 -2.83 -18.86
N GLN A 212 -12.82 -2.87 -17.55
CA GLN A 212 -13.81 -3.25 -16.55
C GLN A 212 -14.53 -2.02 -15.96
N CYS A 213 -13.79 -0.96 -15.65
CA CYS A 213 -14.33 0.24 -15.02
C CYS A 213 -13.49 1.50 -15.32
N PRO A 214 -13.29 1.85 -16.60
CA PRO A 214 -12.40 2.95 -16.96
C PRO A 214 -12.75 4.27 -16.24
N ALA A 215 -14.03 4.60 -16.15
CA ALA A 215 -14.47 5.81 -15.43
C ALA A 215 -14.37 5.70 -13.90
N GLY A 216 -14.53 4.50 -13.34
CA GLY A 216 -14.56 4.29 -11.89
C GLY A 216 -13.19 4.35 -11.23
N CYS A 217 -12.14 4.02 -11.98
CA CYS A 217 -10.78 3.92 -11.45
C CYS A 217 -9.78 4.83 -12.19
N GLY A 218 -10.22 5.97 -12.72
CA GLY A 218 -9.32 7.04 -13.15
C GLY A 218 -8.67 6.87 -14.53
N VAL A 219 -9.26 6.08 -15.42
CA VAL A 219 -8.83 6.07 -16.83
C VAL A 219 -9.27 7.37 -17.48
N ASN A 220 -8.28 8.12 -17.99
CA ASN A 220 -8.50 9.43 -18.60
C ASN A 220 -8.25 9.41 -20.11
N ASN A 221 -8.95 10.29 -20.83
CA ASN A 221 -8.78 10.51 -22.26
C ASN A 221 -8.57 12.02 -22.51
N PRO A 222 -7.51 12.45 -23.22
CA PRO A 222 -6.41 11.65 -23.76
C PRO A 222 -5.56 10.97 -22.67
N THR A 223 -5.08 9.76 -22.98
CA THR A 223 -4.13 9.02 -22.13
C THR A 223 -2.77 9.70 -22.12
N LEU A 224 -2.10 9.69 -20.97
CA LEU A 224 -0.87 10.45 -20.75
C LEU A 224 0.34 9.73 -21.36
N ASN A 225 0.47 8.43 -21.13
CA ASN A 225 1.59 7.61 -21.61
C ASN A 225 1.19 6.62 -22.73
N GLY A 226 -0.02 6.76 -23.29
CA GLY A 226 -0.53 5.84 -24.31
C GLY A 226 -0.99 4.49 -23.74
N THR A 227 -1.08 4.38 -22.41
CA THR A 227 -1.41 3.16 -21.67
C THR A 227 -2.54 3.46 -20.69
N PRO A 228 -3.81 3.51 -21.14
CA PRO A 228 -4.91 4.03 -20.32
C PRO A 228 -5.09 3.29 -18.99
N GLY A 229 -5.00 1.94 -19.02
CA GLY A 229 -5.03 1.14 -17.79
C GLY A 229 -3.85 1.40 -16.86
N ALA A 230 -2.62 1.38 -17.38
CA ALA A 230 -1.42 1.59 -16.56
C ALA A 230 -1.29 3.02 -16.03
N ASP A 231 -1.77 4.03 -16.77
CA ASP A 231 -1.83 5.42 -16.31
C ASP A 231 -2.73 5.56 -15.09
N ALA A 232 -3.89 4.89 -15.12
CA ALA A 232 -4.81 4.83 -13.99
C ALA A 232 -4.20 4.06 -12.81
N MET A 233 -3.63 2.88 -13.08
CA MET A 233 -2.95 2.06 -12.07
C MET A 233 -1.80 2.79 -11.38
N ALA A 234 -1.10 3.71 -12.05
CA ALA A 234 -0.01 4.47 -11.45
C ALA A 234 -0.49 5.29 -10.23
N SER A 235 -1.67 5.91 -10.33
CA SER A 235 -2.27 6.66 -9.22
C SER A 235 -2.69 5.75 -8.06
N ILE A 236 -3.22 4.56 -8.39
CA ILE A 236 -3.67 3.58 -7.39
C ILE A 236 -2.45 2.94 -6.71
N LEU A 237 -1.42 2.56 -7.46
CA LEU A 237 -0.18 2.01 -6.92
C LEU A 237 0.48 2.99 -5.94
N ALA A 238 0.52 4.28 -6.29
CA ALA A 238 1.03 5.31 -5.39
C ALA A 238 0.14 5.48 -4.14
N HIS A 239 -1.18 5.34 -4.26
CA HIS A 239 -2.09 5.31 -3.10
C HIS A 239 -1.74 4.16 -2.17
N GLU A 240 -1.76 2.92 -2.68
CA GLU A 240 -1.53 1.72 -1.86
C GLU A 240 -0.12 1.66 -1.27
N LEU A 241 0.88 2.17 -2.00
CA LEU A 241 2.24 2.27 -1.49
C LEU A 241 2.30 3.18 -0.26
N GLU A 242 1.57 4.29 -0.27
CA GLU A 242 1.69 5.32 0.76
C GLU A 242 0.88 5.02 2.00
N GLU A 243 -0.21 4.26 1.85
CA GLU A 243 -0.90 3.66 2.99
C GLU A 243 -0.06 2.52 3.57
N ALA A 244 0.44 1.58 2.76
CA ALA A 244 1.25 0.47 3.26
C ALA A 244 2.55 0.88 3.98
N VAL A 245 3.17 2.01 3.64
CA VAL A 245 4.37 2.47 4.38
C VAL A 245 4.04 3.19 5.68
N THR A 246 2.88 3.87 5.76
CA THR A 246 2.46 4.59 6.96
C THR A 246 1.67 3.71 7.92
N ASP A 247 1.01 2.67 7.41
CA ASP A 247 0.24 1.69 8.16
C ASP A 247 0.33 0.26 7.57
N PRO A 248 1.52 -0.36 7.63
CA PRO A 248 1.78 -1.69 7.07
C PRO A 248 0.92 -2.83 7.65
N ASP A 249 0.51 -2.70 8.92
CA ASP A 249 -0.19 -3.76 9.68
C ASP A 249 -1.64 -3.33 10.02
N LEU A 250 -2.14 -2.27 9.37
CA LEU A 250 -3.51 -1.74 9.54
C LEU A 250 -3.85 -1.33 10.98
N ASN A 251 -2.85 -0.87 11.73
CA ASN A 251 -2.95 -0.46 13.13
C ASN A 251 -2.00 0.69 13.54
N ALA A 252 -1.53 1.50 12.59
CA ALA A 252 -0.55 2.58 12.80
C ALA A 252 -1.12 3.98 12.57
N TRP A 253 -1.32 4.43 11.33
CA TRP A 253 -1.76 5.81 11.03
C TRP A 253 -3.09 5.83 10.27
N TYR A 254 -4.16 6.04 11.01
CA TYR A 254 -5.49 6.23 10.43
C TYR A 254 -6.34 7.18 11.29
N SER A 255 -7.46 7.63 10.72
CA SER A 255 -8.42 8.46 11.44
C SER A 255 -9.40 7.58 12.23
N LEU A 256 -9.36 7.67 13.56
CA LEU A 256 -10.25 6.90 14.46
C LEU A 256 -11.75 7.09 14.17
N SER A 257 -12.13 8.23 13.58
CA SER A 257 -13.54 8.54 13.30
C SER A 257 -14.14 7.79 12.09
N ASN A 258 -13.29 7.19 11.25
CA ASN A 258 -13.75 6.57 9.99
C ASN A 258 -12.82 5.51 9.39
N GLY A 259 -11.68 5.23 10.01
CA GLY A 259 -10.68 4.27 9.52
C GLY A 259 -9.97 4.68 8.24
N MET A 260 -10.11 5.92 7.76
CA MET A 260 -9.41 6.38 6.56
C MET A 260 -7.92 6.58 6.85
N GLU A 261 -7.10 6.10 5.93
CA GLU A 261 -5.65 6.28 5.91
C GLU A 261 -5.27 7.54 5.10
N ASN A 262 -3.98 7.75 4.87
CA ASN A 262 -3.46 8.96 4.22
C ASN A 262 -3.81 9.08 2.73
N GLY A 263 -3.81 7.97 1.99
CA GLY A 263 -4.25 7.95 0.59
C GLY A 263 -5.75 8.28 0.50
N ASP A 264 -6.56 7.63 1.34
CA ASP A 264 -8.02 7.76 1.37
C ASP A 264 -8.51 9.19 1.57
N LYS A 265 -7.86 9.93 2.47
CA LYS A 265 -8.20 11.33 2.74
C LYS A 265 -8.09 12.22 1.50
N CYS A 266 -7.27 11.79 0.54
CA CYS A 266 -6.97 12.53 -0.69
C CYS A 266 -7.40 11.80 -1.96
N ALA A 267 -8.14 10.70 -1.82
CA ALA A 267 -8.62 9.93 -2.94
C ALA A 267 -9.41 10.82 -3.93
N TRP A 268 -9.09 10.67 -5.21
CA TRP A 268 -9.62 11.41 -6.35
C TRP A 268 -9.41 12.92 -6.32
N ASN A 269 -8.59 13.44 -5.40
CA ASN A 269 -8.15 14.82 -5.40
C ASN A 269 -6.75 14.92 -6.02
N PHE A 270 -6.67 15.48 -7.22
CA PHE A 270 -5.41 15.59 -7.97
C PHE A 270 -4.68 16.93 -7.78
N GLY A 271 -5.21 17.84 -6.95
CA GLY A 271 -4.62 19.17 -6.75
C GLY A 271 -4.47 19.98 -8.05
N THR A 272 -3.35 20.71 -8.18
CA THR A 272 -3.03 21.48 -9.38
C THR A 272 -2.50 20.57 -10.49
N VAL A 273 -3.07 20.68 -11.69
CA VAL A 273 -2.68 19.88 -12.85
C VAL A 273 -2.11 20.74 -13.98
N SER A 274 -1.12 20.19 -14.68
CA SER A 274 -0.59 20.68 -15.95
C SER A 274 -1.19 19.91 -17.12
N THR A 275 -1.01 20.42 -18.34
CA THR A 275 -1.50 19.79 -19.59
C THR A 275 -0.32 19.40 -20.47
N ALA A 276 -0.23 18.14 -20.87
CA ALA A 276 0.77 17.63 -21.79
C ALA A 276 0.46 18.05 -23.23
N ALA A 277 1.43 17.89 -24.14
CA ALA A 277 1.30 18.29 -25.54
C ALA A 277 0.15 17.60 -26.27
N ASN A 278 -0.21 16.37 -25.86
CA ASN A 278 -1.34 15.60 -26.39
C ASN A 278 -2.69 15.96 -25.72
N GLY A 279 -2.72 16.94 -24.82
CA GLY A 279 -3.91 17.36 -24.08
C GLY A 279 -4.15 16.62 -22.75
N ALA A 280 -3.36 15.60 -22.42
CA ALA A 280 -3.55 14.81 -21.19
C ALA A 280 -3.18 15.62 -19.95
N LYS A 281 -3.88 15.38 -18.84
CA LYS A 281 -3.58 16.04 -17.56
C LYS A 281 -2.53 15.26 -16.79
N TYR A 282 -1.63 15.97 -16.12
CA TYR A 282 -0.62 15.39 -15.25
C TYR A 282 -0.30 16.35 -14.11
N ASN A 283 0.17 15.82 -12.99
CA ASN A 283 0.63 16.64 -11.86
C ASN A 283 1.96 16.17 -11.27
N GLN A 284 2.44 14.99 -11.68
CA GLN A 284 3.74 14.46 -11.30
C GLN A 284 4.59 14.21 -12.54
N THR A 285 5.90 14.45 -12.41
CA THR A 285 6.92 14.00 -13.37
C THR A 285 7.93 13.20 -12.58
N MET A 286 8.02 11.90 -12.87
CA MET A 286 8.89 10.98 -12.16
C MET A 286 9.69 10.20 -13.20
N GLY A 287 11.02 10.19 -13.04
CA GLY A 287 11.92 9.63 -14.04
C GLY A 287 11.74 10.30 -15.39
N SER A 288 11.37 9.53 -16.40
CA SER A 288 11.18 9.99 -17.78
C SER A 288 9.71 10.20 -18.15
N MET A 289 8.78 9.96 -17.23
CA MET A 289 7.35 9.90 -17.49
C MET A 289 6.57 10.94 -16.69
N LYS A 290 5.35 11.20 -17.16
CA LYS A 290 4.38 12.05 -16.48
C LYS A 290 3.27 11.17 -15.92
N TYR A 291 2.72 11.57 -14.79
CA TYR A 291 1.64 10.85 -14.12
C TYR A 291 0.58 11.83 -13.60
N LEU A 292 -0.66 11.34 -13.54
CA LEU A 292 -1.75 12.01 -12.83
C LEU A 292 -2.03 11.19 -11.58
N ILE A 293 -1.49 11.63 -10.46
CA ILE A 293 -1.52 10.90 -9.18
C ILE A 293 -2.36 11.69 -8.18
N GLN A 294 -3.18 11.00 -7.39
CA GLN A 294 -3.90 11.60 -6.26
C GLN A 294 -2.93 12.32 -5.32
N GLN A 295 -3.39 13.35 -4.62
CA GLN A 295 -2.63 13.92 -3.52
C GLN A 295 -2.45 12.87 -2.41
N ASN A 296 -1.46 13.08 -1.53
CA ASN A 296 -1.35 12.31 -0.29
C ASN A 296 -1.56 13.25 0.90
N TRP A 297 -2.12 12.74 2.00
CA TRP A 297 -2.32 13.51 3.22
C TRP A 297 -0.98 13.73 3.92
N THR A 298 -0.60 14.97 4.17
CA THR A 298 0.61 15.31 4.95
C THR A 298 0.25 15.56 6.41
N LEU A 299 1.16 15.29 7.35
CA LEU A 299 0.98 15.68 8.76
C LEU A 299 1.45 17.12 9.05
N LEU A 300 2.24 17.73 8.16
CA LEU A 300 2.95 19.00 8.43
C LEU A 300 2.82 20.02 7.28
N PRO A 301 2.82 21.33 7.59
CA PRO A 301 2.76 21.95 8.93
C PRO A 301 1.36 21.82 9.56
N THR A 302 0.36 21.49 8.74
CA THR A 302 -1.02 21.20 9.14
C THR A 302 -1.54 20.06 8.28
N GLN A 303 -2.39 19.21 8.87
CA GLN A 303 -2.94 18.06 8.18
C GLN A 303 -3.83 18.45 6.98
N ALA A 304 -3.43 18.04 5.76
CA ALA A 304 -4.13 18.36 4.52
C ALA A 304 -3.61 17.51 3.34
N CYS A 305 -4.31 17.54 2.21
CA CYS A 305 -3.81 16.95 0.96
C CYS A 305 -2.70 17.80 0.33
N ALA A 306 -1.60 17.15 -0.03
CA ALA A 306 -0.43 17.75 -0.65
C ALA A 306 0.00 16.98 -1.93
N GLN A 307 0.64 17.69 -2.87
CA GLN A 307 1.22 17.09 -4.09
C GLN A 307 2.72 16.83 -3.98
N HIS A 308 3.37 17.45 -2.99
CA HIS A 308 4.78 17.31 -2.67
C HIS A 308 5.02 17.75 -1.23
N TYR A 309 6.19 17.41 -0.70
CA TYR A 309 6.72 17.91 0.57
C TYR A 309 8.24 18.07 0.51
N PRO A 310 8.84 19.09 1.17
CA PRO A 310 8.18 20.37 1.40
C PRO A 310 7.64 20.95 0.08
#